data_AF-A0ABD2QFG0-F1
#
_entry.id   AF-A0ABD2QFG0-F1
#
_cell.length_a   1.000
_cell.length_b   1.000
_cell.length_c   1.000
_cell.angle_alpha   90.00
_cell.angle_beta   90.00
_cell.angle_gamma   90.00
#
_symmetry.space_group_name_H-M   'P 1'
#
loop_
_entity.id
_entity.type
_entity.pdbx_description
1 polymer ?
#
loop_
_entity_poly.entity_id
_entity_poly.type
_entity_poly.pdbx_seq_one_letter_code
_entity_poly.pdbx_strand_id
1 'polypeptide(L)'
;MVSNESSSNGLTEEQQNAAEHFRELIGGMDFPAAVEVLINHSWNLELENLATTGGGSSTPHPSKYSGLGRRRAETCGFTSPLSLHQDTWTATDSAPANRMSLLGRVEEPLDAEALVTRLKEIISHSSAAIQSARFERSEIQAAQRLRREQDQAYEQSLVLDRAKKMKKQREKEAAQEAEMREKVVQNRKLRLEKALEKRTQFWDRNMLEQPNQNDENVVKLSVKMPNGVCSTRLFNTNHSVKALYYFVRSRPNCPRNFKLQSNFPKRLIECVPANESDLEAYLSEDEDSGDRKSKDIASIVDSQFWLPGENDPPSFAVMELTKPEVIFVLDEDA
;
A
#
# COMPACT_ATOMS: atom_id res chain seq x y z
N MET A 1 32.17 -18.10 50.66
CA MET A 1 30.93 -17.80 49.91
C MET A 1 31.35 -17.15 48.62
N VAL A 2 30.94 -17.78 47.53
CA VAL A 2 31.56 -17.71 46.20
C VAL A 2 31.21 -16.39 45.51
N SER A 3 32.25 -15.68 45.06
CA SER A 3 32.19 -14.59 44.08
C SER A 3 31.65 -15.13 42.77
N ASN A 4 30.57 -14.55 42.23
CA ASN A 4 30.06 -14.91 40.92
C ASN A 4 30.40 -13.78 39.92
N GLU A 5 31.35 -14.09 39.04
CA GLU A 5 31.83 -13.24 37.96
C GLU A 5 30.70 -12.92 37.00
N SER A 6 30.48 -11.63 36.76
CA SER A 6 29.57 -11.13 35.73
C SER A 6 30.25 -11.29 34.37
N SER A 7 29.93 -12.38 33.65
CA SER A 7 30.36 -12.54 32.26
C SER A 7 29.66 -11.50 31.38
N SER A 8 30.48 -10.58 30.87
CA SER A 8 30.15 -9.55 29.89
C SER A 8 29.69 -10.16 28.57
N ASN A 9 28.39 -10.03 28.25
CA ASN A 9 27.89 -10.26 26.90
C ASN A 9 28.26 -9.06 26.03
N GLY A 10 29.35 -9.18 25.26
CA GLY A 10 29.85 -8.18 24.32
C GLY A 10 29.02 -8.10 23.04
N LEU A 11 27.71 -7.85 23.14
CA LEU A 11 26.86 -7.54 21.98
C LEU A 11 26.66 -6.03 21.89
N THR A 12 26.80 -5.49 20.69
CA THR A 12 26.53 -4.07 20.40
C THR A 12 25.04 -3.76 20.60
N GLU A 13 24.70 -2.51 20.90
CA GLU A 13 23.33 -2.08 21.19
C GLU A 13 22.36 -2.41 20.04
N GLU A 14 22.81 -2.33 18.79
CA GLU A 14 22.04 -2.77 17.61
C GLU A 14 21.76 -4.28 17.59
N GLN A 15 22.69 -5.11 18.06
CA GLN A 15 22.50 -6.55 18.14
C GLN A 15 21.54 -6.93 19.26
N GLN A 16 21.54 -6.18 20.36
CA GLN A 16 20.57 -6.35 21.45
C GLN A 16 19.17 -5.96 20.99
N ASN A 17 19.04 -4.83 20.31
CA ASN A 17 17.76 -4.34 19.79
C ASN A 17 17.20 -5.25 18.67
N ALA A 18 18.08 -5.78 17.82
CA ALA A 18 17.70 -6.79 16.83
C ALA A 18 17.24 -8.09 17.50
N ALA A 19 17.92 -8.54 18.55
CA ALA A 19 17.52 -9.73 19.30
C ALA A 19 16.17 -9.56 20.00
N GLU A 20 15.88 -8.37 20.54
CA GLU A 20 14.59 -8.03 21.16
C GLU A 20 13.47 -7.97 20.12
N HIS A 21 13.68 -7.32 18.98
CA HIS A 21 12.72 -7.28 17.88
C HIS A 21 12.43 -8.68 17.31
N PHE A 22 13.45 -9.55 17.20
CA PHE A 22 13.25 -10.96 16.84
C PHE A 22 12.45 -11.72 17.90
N ARG A 23 12.67 -11.43 19.19
CA ARG A 23 11.92 -12.05 20.30
C ARG A 23 10.44 -11.68 20.26
N GLU A 24 10.14 -10.43 19.89
CA GLU A 24 8.80 -9.89 19.76
C GLU A 24 8.06 -10.51 18.56
N LEU A 25 8.73 -10.64 17.41
CA LEU A 25 8.21 -11.30 16.20
C LEU A 25 7.90 -12.78 16.40
N ILE A 26 8.67 -13.44 17.25
CA ILE A 26 8.58 -14.89 17.52
C ILE A 26 7.68 -15.16 18.75
N GLY A 27 7.14 -14.13 19.41
CA GLY A 27 6.22 -14.30 20.54
C GLY A 27 6.85 -14.96 21.77
N GLY A 28 8.17 -14.81 21.94
CA GLY A 28 8.90 -15.35 23.10
C GLY A 28 9.32 -16.83 23.01
N MET A 29 9.29 -17.46 21.83
CA MET A 29 9.85 -18.81 21.67
C MET A 29 11.40 -18.79 21.72
N ASP A 30 12.00 -19.78 22.36
CA ASP A 30 13.46 -19.91 22.46
C ASP A 30 14.12 -20.09 21.06
N PHE A 31 15.33 -19.55 20.87
CA PHE A 31 16.07 -19.59 19.59
C PHE A 31 16.12 -20.98 18.92
N PRO A 32 16.41 -22.09 19.62
CA PRO A 32 16.35 -23.42 19.02
C PRO A 32 14.93 -23.82 18.53
N ALA A 33 13.87 -23.43 19.22
CA ALA A 33 12.49 -23.68 18.80
C ALA A 33 12.10 -22.82 17.59
N ALA A 34 12.57 -21.58 17.52
CA ALA A 34 12.38 -20.71 16.37
C ALA A 34 13.07 -21.25 15.11
N VAL A 35 14.30 -21.78 15.24
CA VAL A 35 15.02 -22.42 14.15
C VAL A 35 14.29 -23.67 13.67
N GLU A 36 13.69 -24.45 14.56
CA GLU A 36 12.91 -25.64 14.21
C GLU A 36 11.61 -25.28 13.46
N VAL A 37 10.91 -24.21 13.87
CA VAL A 37 9.74 -23.68 13.16
C VAL A 37 10.12 -23.16 11.77
N LEU A 38 11.26 -22.47 11.66
CA LEU A 38 11.78 -21.96 10.38
C LEU A 38 12.20 -23.09 9.44
N ILE A 39 12.83 -24.14 9.96
CA ILE A 39 13.16 -25.35 9.18
C ILE A 39 11.85 -26.01 8.73
N ASN A 40 10.90 -26.26 9.63
CA ASN A 40 9.65 -26.93 9.25
C ASN A 40 8.80 -26.10 8.26
N HIS A 41 8.85 -24.77 8.32
CA HIS A 41 8.15 -23.90 7.37
C HIS A 41 8.94 -23.64 6.08
N SER A 42 10.28 -23.69 6.09
CA SER A 42 11.09 -23.54 4.87
C SER A 42 10.89 -24.71 3.91
N TRP A 43 10.72 -25.92 4.45
CA TRP A 43 10.40 -27.11 3.65
C TRP A 43 9.01 -27.04 3.01
N ASN A 44 8.04 -26.35 3.62
CA ASN A 44 6.71 -26.18 3.06
C ASN A 44 6.67 -25.14 1.92
N LEU A 45 7.51 -24.10 1.99
CA LEU A 45 7.64 -23.09 0.92
C LEU A 45 8.32 -23.64 -0.34
N GLU A 46 9.27 -24.58 -0.20
CA GLU A 46 9.88 -25.26 -1.35
C GLU A 46 8.89 -26.23 -2.04
N LEU A 47 7.98 -26.86 -1.27
CA LEU A 47 6.95 -27.75 -1.82
C LEU A 47 5.84 -27.00 -2.57
N GLU A 48 5.38 -25.83 -2.09
CA GLU A 48 4.40 -25.01 -2.81
C GLU A 48 4.96 -24.37 -4.09
N ASN A 49 6.25 -23.98 -4.10
CA ASN A 49 6.89 -23.45 -5.31
C ASN A 49 7.12 -24.52 -6.40
N LEU A 50 7.28 -25.79 -6.02
CA LEU A 50 7.36 -26.92 -6.95
C LEU A 50 5.98 -27.34 -7.50
N ALA A 51 4.90 -27.13 -6.76
CA ALA A 51 3.54 -27.44 -7.24
C ALA A 51 3.01 -26.44 -8.29
N THR A 52 3.57 -25.23 -8.32
CA THR A 52 3.07 -24.14 -9.19
C THR A 52 3.85 -24.00 -10.50
N THR A 53 4.92 -24.78 -10.71
CA THR A 53 5.76 -24.72 -11.92
C THR A 53 5.90 -26.10 -12.60
N GLY A 54 4.89 -26.45 -13.40
CA GLY A 54 5.09 -27.23 -14.63
C GLY A 54 5.13 -28.76 -14.53
N GLY A 55 4.16 -29.40 -15.20
CA GLY A 55 4.23 -30.81 -15.56
C GLY A 55 5.45 -31.12 -16.43
N GLY A 56 6.08 -32.25 -16.14
CA GLY A 56 7.23 -32.76 -16.89
C GLY A 56 7.86 -33.94 -16.17
N SER A 57 7.54 -35.14 -16.64
CA SER A 57 8.05 -36.41 -16.12
C SER A 57 9.57 -36.52 -16.23
N SER A 58 10.27 -36.72 -15.12
CA SER A 58 11.34 -37.73 -15.00
C SER A 58 11.77 -37.87 -13.54
N THR A 59 11.76 -39.10 -13.05
CA THR A 59 12.32 -39.50 -11.75
C THR A 59 13.84 -39.56 -11.81
N PRO A 60 14.53 -39.21 -10.70
CA PRO A 60 15.58 -40.12 -10.23
C PRO A 60 15.55 -40.39 -8.71
N HIS A 61 15.94 -41.63 -8.37
CA HIS A 61 16.09 -42.17 -7.02
C HIS A 61 17.25 -41.55 -6.21
N PRO A 62 17.18 -41.54 -4.87
CA PRO A 62 18.20 -40.98 -3.99
C PRO A 62 19.35 -41.95 -3.65
N SER A 63 20.58 -41.47 -3.79
CA SER A 63 21.81 -42.07 -3.24
C SER A 63 21.98 -41.69 -1.77
N LYS A 64 22.14 -42.70 -0.91
CA LYS A 64 22.42 -42.56 0.53
C LYS A 64 23.93 -42.59 0.77
N TYR A 65 24.45 -41.60 1.51
CA TYR A 65 25.71 -41.71 2.24
C TYR A 65 25.57 -41.07 3.61
N SER A 66 25.70 -41.86 4.67
CA SER A 66 26.33 -41.44 5.93
C SER A 66 26.58 -42.67 6.81
N GLY A 67 27.75 -42.71 7.46
CA GLY A 67 28.05 -43.74 8.47
C GLY A 67 29.55 -43.98 8.69
N LEU A 68 30.21 -43.08 9.43
CA LEU A 68 31.49 -43.33 10.10
C LEU A 68 31.28 -44.28 11.30
N GLY A 69 32.15 -45.29 11.48
CA GLY A 69 32.07 -46.17 12.65
C GLY A 69 33.24 -47.14 12.86
N ARG A 70 34.15 -46.71 13.74
CA ARG A 70 35.02 -47.48 14.68
C ARG A 70 36.05 -48.50 14.15
N ARG A 71 37.28 -48.30 14.63
CA ARG A 71 38.42 -49.23 14.60
C ARG A 71 38.18 -50.43 15.52
N ARG A 72 38.69 -51.59 15.11
CA ARG A 72 39.32 -52.56 16.03
C ARG A 72 40.52 -53.19 15.35
N ALA A 73 41.60 -53.31 16.11
CA ALA A 73 42.82 -53.99 15.74
C ALA A 73 42.60 -55.52 15.76
N GLU A 74 43.29 -56.25 14.89
CA GLU A 74 43.95 -57.52 15.19
C GLU A 74 44.73 -58.05 13.96
N THR A 75 46.03 -58.26 14.18
CA THR A 75 46.95 -59.24 13.54
C THR A 75 47.41 -59.10 12.08
N CYS A 76 48.73 -59.25 11.93
CA CYS A 76 49.52 -59.28 10.70
C CYS A 76 49.18 -60.47 9.78
N GLY A 77 49.35 -60.26 8.46
CA GLY A 77 49.36 -61.31 7.45
C GLY A 77 50.07 -60.84 6.18
N PHE A 78 51.12 -61.56 5.85
CA PHE A 78 52.11 -61.40 4.79
C PHE A 78 51.55 -61.57 3.34
N THR A 79 52.26 -60.93 2.39
CA THR A 79 52.35 -61.16 0.93
C THR A 79 51.23 -60.80 -0.05
N SER A 80 51.70 -60.07 -1.08
CA SER A 80 51.10 -59.72 -2.37
C SER A 80 50.71 -60.95 -3.22
N PRO A 81 49.83 -60.81 -4.24
CA PRO A 81 50.34 -60.35 -5.53
C PRO A 81 49.41 -59.42 -6.34
N LEU A 82 50.07 -58.54 -7.10
CA LEU A 82 49.79 -58.11 -8.48
C LEU A 82 48.36 -58.35 -9.02
N SER A 83 47.63 -57.26 -9.30
CA SER A 83 46.59 -57.28 -10.33
C SER A 83 46.87 -56.17 -11.34
N LEU A 84 47.11 -56.59 -12.57
CA LEU A 84 47.15 -55.80 -13.78
C LEU A 84 45.71 -55.30 -14.04
N HIS A 85 45.46 -54.00 -13.95
CA HIS A 85 44.26 -53.41 -14.54
C HIS A 85 44.69 -52.38 -15.57
N GLN A 86 44.39 -52.72 -16.82
CA GLN A 86 44.62 -51.92 -17.99
C GLN A 86 43.23 -51.42 -18.42
N ASP A 87 42.77 -50.35 -17.79
CA ASP A 87 41.48 -49.74 -18.13
C ASP A 87 41.71 -48.50 -19.00
N THR A 88 41.34 -48.65 -20.26
CA THR A 88 41.09 -47.55 -21.20
C THR A 88 39.83 -46.79 -20.74
N TRP A 89 39.99 -45.52 -20.37
CA TRP A 89 38.87 -44.66 -19.97
C TRP A 89 38.36 -43.84 -21.16
N THR A 90 37.13 -44.09 -21.60
CA THR A 90 36.35 -43.14 -22.42
C THR A 90 35.73 -42.10 -21.50
N ALA A 91 36.18 -40.84 -21.64
CA ALA A 91 35.68 -39.73 -20.83
C ALA A 91 34.32 -39.24 -21.35
N THR A 92 33.32 -39.23 -20.46
CA THR A 92 32.15 -38.34 -20.58
C THR A 92 31.92 -37.69 -19.23
N ASP A 93 31.77 -36.37 -19.29
CA ASP A 93 31.38 -35.40 -18.25
C ASP A 93 32.26 -35.15 -17.01
N SER A 94 32.84 -33.94 -17.01
CA SER A 94 33.01 -33.01 -15.89
C SER A 94 33.36 -33.60 -14.52
N ALA A 95 34.63 -33.99 -14.34
CA ALA A 95 35.25 -34.11 -13.02
C ALA A 95 36.11 -32.86 -12.76
N PRO A 96 36.18 -32.33 -11.51
CA PRO A 96 36.97 -31.15 -11.21
C PRO A 96 38.44 -31.43 -11.51
N ALA A 97 39.12 -30.41 -12.04
CA ALA A 97 40.51 -30.40 -12.51
C ALA A 97 41.52 -30.68 -11.39
N ASN A 98 41.52 -31.90 -10.87
CA ASN A 98 42.53 -32.42 -9.98
C ASN A 98 42.86 -33.86 -10.39
N ARG A 99 43.32 -34.01 -11.64
CA ARG A 99 43.85 -35.28 -12.14
C ARG A 99 45.23 -35.48 -11.53
N MET A 100 45.32 -36.29 -10.48
CA MET A 100 46.60 -36.64 -9.86
C MET A 100 47.39 -37.55 -10.81
N SER A 101 48.62 -37.16 -11.18
CA SER A 101 49.53 -38.03 -11.92
C SER A 101 50.68 -38.51 -11.02
N LEU A 102 51.00 -39.79 -11.11
CA LEU A 102 52.14 -40.38 -10.42
C LEU A 102 53.42 -40.02 -11.18
N LEU A 103 54.31 -39.24 -10.57
CA LEU A 103 55.55 -38.77 -11.20
C LEU A 103 56.75 -39.70 -10.99
N GLY A 104 56.70 -40.56 -9.96
CA GLY A 104 57.74 -41.53 -9.66
C GLY A 104 57.39 -42.41 -8.46
N ARG A 105 58.05 -43.56 -8.34
CA ARG A 105 57.86 -44.55 -7.27
C ARG A 105 59.22 -44.85 -6.63
N VAL A 106 59.26 -44.91 -5.30
CA VAL A 106 60.45 -45.27 -4.53
C VAL A 106 60.07 -46.43 -3.62
N GLU A 107 60.67 -47.60 -3.84
CA GLU A 107 60.30 -48.84 -3.12
C GLU A 107 61.42 -49.39 -2.24
N GLU A 108 62.62 -48.82 -2.33
CA GLU A 108 63.81 -49.32 -1.64
C GLU A 108 64.12 -48.51 -0.36
N PRO A 109 64.65 -49.14 0.70
CA PRO A 109 65.13 -48.43 1.88
C PRO A 109 66.36 -47.59 1.53
N LEU A 110 66.19 -46.28 1.47
CA LEU A 110 67.21 -45.30 1.11
C LEU A 110 67.58 -44.43 2.31
N ASP A 111 68.86 -44.07 2.40
CA ASP A 111 69.34 -43.06 3.34
C ASP A 111 68.74 -41.67 3.01
N ALA A 112 68.63 -40.79 4.01
CA ALA A 112 67.90 -39.53 3.90
C ALA A 112 68.44 -38.63 2.76
N GLU A 113 69.76 -38.55 2.60
CA GLU A 113 70.39 -37.77 1.53
C GLU A 113 70.15 -38.39 0.15
N ALA A 114 70.16 -39.73 0.05
CA ALA A 114 69.90 -40.46 -1.20
C ALA A 114 68.44 -40.31 -1.64
N LEU A 115 67.50 -40.31 -0.70
CA LEU A 115 66.07 -40.08 -0.98
C LEU A 115 65.81 -38.66 -1.49
N VAL A 116 66.42 -37.64 -0.89
CA VAL A 116 66.30 -36.25 -1.36
C VAL A 116 66.88 -36.09 -2.76
N THR A 117 68.02 -36.72 -3.03
CA THR A 117 68.65 -36.71 -4.36
C THR A 117 67.75 -37.37 -5.40
N ARG A 118 67.17 -38.52 -5.07
CA ARG A 118 66.22 -39.23 -5.95
C ARG A 118 64.94 -38.44 -6.22
N LEU A 119 64.39 -37.77 -5.19
CA LEU A 119 63.23 -36.89 -5.37
C LEU A 119 63.56 -35.69 -6.25
N LYS A 120 64.74 -35.08 -6.09
CA LYS A 120 65.20 -33.98 -6.95
C LYS A 120 65.34 -34.44 -8.41
N GLU A 121 65.87 -35.64 -8.66
CA GLU A 121 65.92 -36.23 -10.00
C GLU A 121 64.51 -36.39 -10.60
N ILE A 122 63.58 -37.00 -9.86
CA ILE A 122 62.19 -37.21 -10.29
C ILE A 122 61.50 -35.88 -10.60
N ILE A 123 61.70 -34.87 -9.76
CA ILE A 123 61.15 -33.51 -9.96
C ILE A 123 61.80 -32.85 -11.18
N SER A 124 63.12 -32.97 -11.36
CA SER A 124 63.83 -32.36 -12.49
C SER A 124 63.39 -32.98 -13.82
N HIS A 125 63.23 -34.31 -13.88
CA HIS A 125 62.78 -35.06 -15.05
C HIS A 125 61.31 -34.76 -15.39
N SER A 126 60.46 -34.52 -14.38
CA SER A 126 59.03 -34.20 -14.58
C SER A 126 58.70 -32.70 -14.63
N SER A 127 59.70 -31.84 -14.49
CA SER A 127 59.51 -30.38 -14.36
C SER A 127 58.70 -29.75 -15.50
N ALA A 128 58.93 -30.18 -16.74
CA ALA A 128 58.18 -29.70 -17.91
C ALA A 128 56.69 -30.07 -17.83
N ALA A 129 56.36 -31.30 -17.40
CA ALA A 129 54.98 -31.75 -17.23
C ALA A 129 54.28 -31.04 -16.06
N ILE A 130 55.01 -30.71 -14.99
CA ILE A 130 54.48 -29.92 -13.88
C ILE A 130 54.21 -28.48 -14.32
N GLN A 131 55.12 -27.88 -15.09
CA GLN A 131 54.94 -26.53 -15.61
C GLN A 131 53.76 -26.47 -16.58
N SER A 132 53.63 -27.40 -17.52
CA SER A 132 52.48 -27.45 -18.43
C SER A 132 51.16 -27.60 -17.68
N ALA A 133 51.10 -28.48 -16.67
CA ALA A 133 49.91 -28.65 -15.84
C ALA A 133 49.57 -27.39 -15.02
N ARG A 134 50.56 -26.63 -14.58
CA ARG A 134 50.34 -25.33 -13.89
C ARG A 134 49.79 -24.27 -14.84
N PHE A 135 50.34 -24.17 -16.05
CA PHE A 135 49.86 -23.25 -17.06
C PHE A 135 48.41 -23.58 -17.45
N GLU A 136 48.11 -24.84 -17.76
CA GLU A 136 46.75 -25.29 -18.09
C GLU A 136 45.76 -24.95 -16.96
N ARG A 137 46.14 -25.22 -15.70
CA ARG A 137 45.30 -24.87 -14.54
C ARG A 137 45.08 -23.36 -14.41
N SER A 138 46.12 -22.56 -14.66
CA SER A 138 46.01 -21.09 -14.60
C SER A 138 45.11 -20.54 -15.71
N GLU A 139 45.17 -21.12 -16.92
CA GLU A 139 44.31 -20.73 -18.05
C GLU A 139 42.85 -21.07 -17.77
N ILE A 140 42.56 -22.27 -17.26
CA ILE A 140 41.21 -22.68 -16.87
C ILE A 140 40.68 -21.76 -15.76
N GLN A 141 41.50 -21.45 -14.75
CA GLN A 141 41.10 -20.55 -13.67
C GLN A 141 40.84 -19.11 -14.16
N ALA A 142 41.67 -18.60 -15.08
CA ALA A 142 41.48 -17.29 -15.68
C ALA A 142 40.20 -17.23 -16.53
N ALA A 143 39.94 -18.25 -17.35
CA ALA A 143 38.71 -18.36 -18.13
C ALA A 143 37.46 -18.45 -17.23
N GLN A 144 37.51 -19.27 -16.18
CA GLN A 144 36.43 -19.36 -15.18
C GLN A 144 36.22 -18.05 -14.43
N ARG A 145 37.29 -17.30 -14.15
CA ARG A 145 37.18 -15.99 -13.52
C ARG A 145 36.51 -14.98 -14.44
N LEU A 146 36.95 -14.89 -15.70
CA LEU A 146 36.36 -13.98 -16.69
C LEU A 146 34.87 -14.26 -16.89
N ARG A 147 34.48 -15.54 -17.00
CA ARG A 147 33.08 -15.91 -17.14
C ARG A 147 32.26 -15.49 -15.92
N ARG A 148 32.77 -15.73 -14.70
CA ARG A 148 32.12 -15.27 -13.47
C ARG A 148 31.98 -13.75 -13.42
N GLU A 149 32.99 -13.00 -13.84
CA GLU A 149 32.93 -11.54 -13.87
C GLU A 149 31.90 -11.03 -14.90
N GLN A 150 31.80 -11.68 -16.07
CA GLN A 150 30.78 -11.37 -17.09
C GLN A 150 29.37 -11.70 -16.60
N ASP A 151 29.18 -12.89 -16.01
CA ASP A 151 27.90 -13.33 -15.47
C ASP A 151 27.44 -12.36 -14.36
N GLN A 152 28.34 -11.97 -13.45
CA GLN A 152 28.06 -10.98 -12.41
C GLN A 152 27.69 -9.61 -12.99
N ALA A 153 28.43 -9.11 -13.98
CA ALA A 153 28.13 -7.83 -14.63
C ALA A 153 26.77 -7.86 -15.34
N TYR A 154 26.43 -8.98 -15.99
CA TYR A 154 25.14 -9.18 -16.64
C TYR A 154 23.99 -9.21 -15.63
N GLU A 155 24.13 -9.94 -14.53
CA GLU A 155 23.15 -9.99 -13.45
C GLU A 155 22.91 -8.61 -12.83
N GLN A 156 23.97 -7.85 -12.57
CA GLN A 156 23.87 -6.48 -12.06
C GLN A 156 23.12 -5.57 -13.03
N SER A 157 23.47 -5.62 -14.32
CA SER A 157 22.75 -4.84 -15.35
C SER A 157 21.27 -5.22 -15.40
N LEU A 158 20.96 -6.51 -15.31
CA LEU A 158 19.58 -7.01 -15.36
C LEU A 158 18.77 -6.52 -14.16
N VAL A 159 19.36 -6.50 -12.97
CA VAL A 159 18.73 -5.96 -11.75
C VAL A 159 18.46 -4.46 -11.90
N LEU A 160 19.42 -3.69 -12.41
CA LEU A 160 19.25 -2.26 -12.63
C LEU A 160 18.15 -1.96 -13.66
N ASP A 161 18.10 -2.71 -14.76
CA ASP A 161 17.06 -2.55 -15.78
C ASP A 161 15.68 -2.92 -15.25
N ARG A 162 15.57 -4.00 -14.48
CA ARG A 162 14.34 -4.39 -13.78
C ARG A 162 13.91 -3.31 -12.79
N ALA A 163 14.83 -2.80 -11.97
CA ALA A 163 14.54 -1.74 -10.99
C ALA A 163 14.07 -0.46 -11.68
N LYS A 164 14.71 -0.05 -12.79
CA LYS A 164 14.31 1.12 -13.58
C LYS A 164 12.93 0.94 -14.20
N LYS A 165 12.64 -0.24 -14.73
CA LYS A 165 11.31 -0.56 -15.29
C LYS A 165 10.23 -0.53 -14.22
N MET A 166 10.47 -1.15 -13.06
CA MET A 166 9.54 -1.13 -11.93
C MET A 166 9.31 0.29 -11.40
N LYS A 167 10.38 1.10 -11.28
CA LYS A 167 10.26 2.50 -10.88
C LYS A 167 9.40 3.30 -11.86
N LYS A 168 9.66 3.18 -13.16
CA LYS A 168 8.87 3.86 -14.21
C LYS A 168 7.40 3.40 -14.24
N GLN A 169 7.12 2.14 -13.95
CA GLN A 169 5.75 1.64 -13.84
C GLN A 169 5.04 2.22 -12.62
N ARG A 170 5.67 2.18 -11.44
CA ARG A 170 5.13 2.77 -10.21
C ARG A 170 4.89 4.27 -10.34
N GLU A 171 5.80 5.02 -10.96
CA GLU A 171 5.61 6.46 -11.21
C GLU A 171 4.42 6.73 -12.13
N LYS A 172 4.22 5.91 -13.16
CA LYS A 172 3.04 6.02 -14.04
C LYS A 172 1.75 5.67 -13.33
N GLU A 173 1.73 4.60 -12.55
CA GLU A 173 0.57 4.19 -11.76
C GLU A 173 0.20 5.25 -10.71
N ALA A 174 1.19 5.79 -10.00
CA ALA A 174 0.97 6.86 -9.03
C ALA A 174 0.45 8.15 -9.70
N ALA A 175 0.97 8.52 -10.88
CA ALA A 175 0.48 9.66 -11.63
C ALA A 175 -0.97 9.46 -12.11
N GLN A 176 -1.31 8.27 -12.61
CA GLN A 176 -2.68 7.94 -13.00
C GLN A 176 -3.64 7.94 -11.81
N GLU A 177 -3.22 7.39 -10.67
CA GLU A 177 -4.04 7.39 -9.46
C GLU A 177 -4.27 8.81 -8.93
N ALA A 178 -3.24 9.67 -8.93
CA ALA A 178 -3.38 11.07 -8.56
C ALA A 178 -4.35 11.81 -9.50
N GLU A 179 -4.23 11.63 -10.81
CA GLU A 179 -5.13 12.24 -11.80
C GLU A 179 -6.58 11.76 -11.61
N MET A 180 -6.79 10.47 -11.36
CA MET A 180 -8.12 9.90 -11.09
C MET A 180 -8.72 10.46 -9.79
N ARG A 181 -7.92 10.58 -8.72
CA ARG A 181 -8.37 11.18 -7.45
C ARG A 181 -8.75 12.65 -7.64
N GLU A 182 -7.95 13.42 -8.36
CA GLU A 182 -8.26 14.82 -8.68
C GLU A 182 -9.55 14.94 -9.48
N LYS A 183 -9.73 14.10 -10.52
CA LYS A 183 -10.97 14.05 -11.32
C LYS A 183 -12.20 13.74 -10.47
N VAL A 184 -12.11 12.78 -9.55
CA VAL A 184 -13.22 12.43 -8.64
C VAL A 184 -13.58 13.61 -7.73
N VAL A 185 -12.57 14.28 -7.14
CA VAL A 185 -12.80 15.45 -6.28
C VAL A 185 -13.42 16.60 -7.07
N GLN A 186 -12.92 16.90 -8.27
CA GLN A 186 -13.46 17.96 -9.12
C GLN A 186 -14.89 17.65 -9.57
N ASN A 187 -15.17 16.41 -9.98
CA ASN A 187 -16.51 16.00 -10.36
C ASN A 187 -17.49 16.13 -9.18
N ARG A 188 -17.09 15.71 -7.98
CA ARG A 188 -17.90 15.87 -6.77
C ARG A 188 -18.20 17.34 -6.46
N LYS A 189 -17.21 18.23 -6.60
CA LYS A 189 -17.40 19.67 -6.41
C LYS A 189 -18.39 20.25 -7.41
N LEU A 190 -18.22 19.95 -8.71
CA LEU A 190 -19.13 20.40 -9.76
C LEU A 190 -20.56 19.88 -9.57
N ARG A 191 -20.72 18.62 -9.13
CA ARG A 191 -22.04 18.05 -8.81
C ARG A 191 -22.71 18.80 -7.66
N LEU A 192 -21.96 19.12 -6.62
CA LEU A 192 -22.46 19.87 -5.47
C LEU A 192 -22.89 21.29 -5.87
N GLU A 193 -22.07 21.98 -6.68
CA GLU A 193 -22.38 23.32 -7.19
C GLU A 193 -23.65 23.31 -8.05
N LYS A 194 -23.75 22.39 -9.02
CA LYS A 194 -24.97 22.19 -9.81
C LYS A 194 -26.20 21.91 -8.94
N ALA A 195 -26.06 21.10 -7.88
CA ALA A 195 -27.16 20.79 -6.97
C ALA A 195 -27.62 22.04 -6.18
N LEU A 196 -26.68 22.87 -5.71
CA LEU A 196 -26.98 24.15 -5.07
C LEU A 196 -27.73 25.09 -6.02
N GLU A 197 -27.26 25.21 -7.26
CA GLU A 197 -27.91 26.04 -8.28
C GLU A 197 -29.33 25.55 -8.59
N LYS A 198 -29.51 24.26 -8.84
CA LYS A 198 -30.82 23.65 -9.10
C LYS A 198 -31.79 23.91 -7.94
N ARG A 199 -31.32 23.72 -6.69
CA ARG A 199 -32.13 23.98 -5.49
C ARG A 199 -32.51 25.45 -5.38
N THR A 200 -31.57 26.35 -5.66
CA THR A 200 -31.81 27.81 -5.63
C THR A 200 -32.85 28.22 -6.68
N GLN A 201 -32.69 27.75 -7.92
CA GLN A 201 -33.62 28.01 -9.02
C GLN A 201 -35.00 27.40 -8.77
N PHE A 202 -35.05 26.20 -8.19
CA PHE A 202 -36.29 25.54 -7.82
C PHE A 202 -37.12 26.40 -6.87
N TRP A 203 -36.51 26.87 -5.78
CA TRP A 203 -37.20 27.72 -4.82
C TRP A 203 -37.50 29.09 -5.40
N ASP A 204 -36.62 29.71 -6.19
CA ASP A 204 -36.92 31.01 -6.80
C ASP A 204 -38.18 30.95 -7.70
N ARG A 205 -38.39 29.83 -8.42
CA ARG A 205 -39.55 29.61 -9.28
C ARG A 205 -40.84 29.23 -8.54
N ASN A 206 -40.74 28.43 -7.47
CA ASN A 206 -41.90 27.88 -6.76
C ASN A 206 -42.33 28.71 -5.55
N MET A 207 -41.71 29.87 -5.32
CA MET A 207 -42.13 30.78 -4.27
C MET A 207 -43.45 31.47 -4.62
N LEU A 208 -44.30 31.68 -3.61
CA LEU A 208 -45.56 32.42 -3.73
C LEU A 208 -45.37 33.80 -4.37
N GLU A 209 -46.31 34.21 -5.22
CA GLU A 209 -46.35 35.57 -5.73
C GLU A 209 -46.42 36.59 -4.58
N GLN A 210 -45.82 37.77 -4.77
CA GLN A 210 -45.82 38.79 -3.73
C GLN A 210 -47.24 39.34 -3.58
N PRO A 211 -47.79 39.43 -2.34
CA PRO A 211 -49.08 40.04 -2.11
C PRO A 211 -49.05 41.54 -2.41
N ASN A 212 -50.20 42.13 -2.70
CA ASN A 212 -50.27 43.57 -2.96
C ASN A 212 -50.03 44.34 -1.66
N GLN A 213 -49.39 45.51 -1.76
CA GLN A 213 -49.14 46.37 -0.60
C GLN A 213 -50.43 46.85 0.09
N ASN A 214 -51.56 46.82 -0.62
CA ASN A 214 -52.86 47.25 -0.14
C ASN A 214 -53.70 46.13 0.52
N ASP A 215 -53.20 44.89 0.51
CA ASP A 215 -53.92 43.76 1.11
C ASP A 215 -53.81 43.81 2.64
N GLU A 216 -54.87 43.40 3.33
CA GLU A 216 -54.86 43.21 4.78
C GLU A 216 -53.87 42.08 5.14
N ASN A 217 -53.18 42.20 6.28
CA ASN A 217 -52.25 41.17 6.78
C ASN A 217 -50.94 41.02 5.97
N VAL A 218 -50.37 42.11 5.45
CA VAL A 218 -49.09 42.10 4.73
C VAL A 218 -47.99 42.81 5.50
N VAL A 219 -46.77 42.25 5.47
CA VAL A 219 -45.58 42.81 6.12
C VAL A 219 -44.42 42.87 5.14
N LYS A 220 -43.70 43.99 5.17
CA LYS A 220 -42.48 44.21 4.39
C LYS A 220 -41.25 43.85 5.20
N LEU A 221 -40.57 42.76 4.84
CA LEU A 221 -39.34 42.32 5.50
C LEU A 221 -38.13 42.60 4.61
N SER A 222 -37.08 43.16 5.20
CA SER A 222 -35.80 43.41 4.54
C SER A 222 -34.75 42.46 5.09
N VAL A 223 -34.29 41.50 4.28
CA VAL A 223 -33.28 40.52 4.66
C VAL A 223 -31.89 41.02 4.25
N LYS A 224 -30.99 41.18 5.21
CA LYS A 224 -29.59 41.54 4.99
C LYS A 224 -28.73 40.28 5.04
N MET A 225 -28.10 39.97 3.92
CA MET A 225 -27.18 38.85 3.75
C MET A 225 -25.79 39.18 4.36
N PRO A 226 -24.97 38.16 4.69
CA PRO A 226 -23.61 38.37 5.23
C PRO A 226 -22.68 39.09 4.25
N ASN A 227 -22.93 38.97 2.94
CA ASN A 227 -22.23 39.71 1.89
C ASN A 227 -22.60 41.21 1.83
N GLY A 228 -23.55 41.68 2.65
CA GLY A 228 -24.01 43.06 2.70
C GLY A 228 -25.18 43.39 1.77
N VAL A 229 -25.60 42.46 0.90
CA VAL A 229 -26.76 42.65 0.01
C VAL A 229 -28.05 42.61 0.82
N CYS A 230 -28.92 43.59 0.60
CA CYS A 230 -30.23 43.67 1.22
C CYS A 230 -31.32 43.32 0.20
N SER A 231 -32.14 42.32 0.50
CA SER A 231 -33.28 41.89 -0.32
C SER A 231 -34.58 42.17 0.44
N THR A 232 -35.52 42.87 -0.18
CA THR A 232 -36.79 43.22 0.46
C THR A 232 -37.95 42.52 -0.23
N ARG A 233 -38.87 41.93 0.55
CA ARG A 233 -40.05 41.23 0.03
C ARG A 233 -41.26 41.42 0.95
N LEU A 234 -42.45 41.41 0.36
CA LEU A 234 -43.73 41.43 1.07
C LEU A 234 -44.16 39.98 1.38
N PHE A 235 -44.61 39.75 2.61
CA PHE A 235 -45.10 38.46 3.10
C PHE A 235 -46.47 38.63 3.75
N ASN A 236 -47.33 37.62 3.65
CA ASN A 236 -48.59 37.57 4.39
C ASN A 236 -48.33 37.11 5.83
N THR A 237 -48.91 37.78 6.83
CA THR A 237 -48.71 37.46 8.25
C THR A 237 -49.26 36.09 8.65
N ASN A 238 -50.22 35.57 7.88
CA ASN A 238 -50.85 34.27 8.12
C ASN A 238 -49.99 33.09 7.64
N HIS A 239 -48.99 33.34 6.78
CA HIS A 239 -48.05 32.31 6.36
C HIS A 239 -47.05 31.98 7.47
N SER A 240 -46.52 30.75 7.39
CA SER A 240 -45.44 30.27 8.25
C SER A 240 -44.12 30.96 7.91
N VAL A 241 -43.27 31.14 8.93
CA VAL A 241 -41.92 31.69 8.78
C VAL A 241 -41.02 30.84 7.87
N LYS A 242 -41.39 29.59 7.54
CA LYS A 242 -40.70 28.81 6.50
C LYS A 242 -40.67 29.53 5.14
N ALA A 243 -41.66 30.38 4.84
CA ALA A 243 -41.65 31.23 3.65
C ALA A 243 -40.44 32.16 3.61
N LEU A 244 -40.04 32.70 4.76
CA LEU A 244 -38.83 33.50 4.88
C LEU A 244 -37.57 32.64 4.69
N TYR A 245 -37.54 31.43 5.25
CA TYR A 245 -36.41 30.50 5.08
C TYR A 245 -36.14 30.17 3.61
N TYR A 246 -37.15 29.72 2.87
CA TYR A 246 -37.01 29.42 1.44
C TYR A 246 -36.73 30.67 0.61
N PHE A 247 -37.24 31.85 1.01
CA PHE A 247 -36.85 33.11 0.40
C PHE A 247 -35.35 33.36 0.52
N VAL A 248 -34.78 33.27 1.73
CA VAL A 248 -33.33 33.45 1.95
C VAL A 248 -32.53 32.40 1.18
N ARG A 249 -33.00 31.15 1.14
CA ARG A 249 -32.37 30.05 0.40
C ARG A 249 -32.37 30.25 -1.13
N SER A 250 -33.38 30.95 -1.67
CA SER A 250 -33.47 31.27 -3.11
C SER A 250 -32.56 32.42 -3.55
N ARG A 251 -31.98 33.19 -2.63
CA ARG A 251 -31.11 34.33 -2.98
C ARG A 251 -29.71 33.84 -3.38
N PRO A 252 -29.06 34.51 -4.34
CA PRO A 252 -27.67 34.19 -4.69
C PRO A 252 -26.76 34.44 -3.48
N ASN A 253 -25.73 33.62 -3.32
CA ASN A 253 -24.74 33.69 -2.23
C ASN A 253 -25.34 33.47 -0.83
N CYS A 254 -26.37 32.63 -0.72
CA CYS A 254 -26.86 32.14 0.57
C CYS A 254 -25.83 31.16 1.19
N PRO A 255 -25.43 31.35 2.45
CA PRO A 255 -24.58 30.38 3.17
C PRO A 255 -25.23 29.00 3.27
N ARG A 256 -24.41 27.96 3.50
CA ARG A 256 -24.90 26.57 3.58
C ARG A 256 -25.73 26.38 4.84
N ASN A 257 -25.23 26.82 5.99
CA ASN A 257 -25.94 26.83 7.26
C ASN A 257 -26.13 28.28 7.73
N PHE A 258 -27.37 28.65 8.07
CA PHE A 258 -27.64 30.00 8.55
C PHE A 258 -28.74 30.08 9.58
N LYS A 259 -28.67 31.14 10.38
CA LYS A 259 -29.72 31.55 11.30
C LYS A 259 -30.21 32.95 10.97
N LEU A 260 -31.49 33.20 11.24
CA LEU A 260 -32.10 34.51 11.04
C LEU A 260 -32.18 35.24 12.38
N GLN A 261 -31.78 36.51 12.39
CA GLN A 261 -31.79 37.36 13.57
C GLN A 261 -32.58 38.65 13.30
N SER A 262 -33.54 38.95 14.16
CA SER A 262 -34.23 40.24 14.25
C SER A 262 -33.45 41.18 15.17
N ASN A 263 -33.58 42.50 14.98
CA ASN A 263 -32.79 43.51 15.70
C ASN A 263 -33.59 44.24 16.78
N PHE A 264 -34.90 44.39 16.63
CA PHE A 264 -35.73 45.15 17.58
C PHE A 264 -37.06 44.45 17.88
N PRO A 265 -37.16 43.62 18.94
CA PRO A 265 -36.09 43.24 19.88
C PRO A 265 -35.08 42.26 19.28
N LYS A 266 -33.83 42.26 19.76
CA LYS A 266 -32.81 41.32 19.28
C LYS A 266 -33.21 39.89 19.65
N ARG A 267 -33.56 39.07 18.66
CA ARG A 267 -33.89 37.65 18.85
C ARG A 267 -33.56 36.81 17.63
N LEU A 268 -33.32 35.52 17.85
CA LEU A 268 -33.20 34.54 16.78
C LEU A 268 -34.60 34.10 16.35
N ILE A 269 -34.79 33.97 15.04
CA ILE A 269 -36.04 33.54 14.43
C ILE A 269 -35.86 32.09 14.01
N GLU A 270 -36.64 31.19 14.62
CA GLU A 270 -36.72 29.80 14.20
C GLU A 270 -37.48 29.72 12.86
N CYS A 271 -36.74 29.47 11.79
CA CYS A 271 -37.27 29.50 10.43
C CYS A 271 -37.11 28.16 9.70
N VAL A 272 -36.37 27.20 10.27
CA VAL A 272 -36.10 25.91 9.65
C VAL A 272 -37.38 25.06 9.66
N PRO A 273 -37.87 24.61 8.50
CA PRO A 273 -39.03 23.71 8.42
C PRO A 273 -38.66 22.30 8.93
N ALA A 274 -39.65 21.53 9.41
CA ALA A 274 -39.41 20.17 9.88
C ALA A 274 -38.92 19.24 8.75
N ASN A 275 -39.48 19.41 7.55
CA ASN A 275 -39.08 18.69 6.34
C ASN A 275 -38.27 19.63 5.45
N GLU A 276 -36.98 19.80 5.75
CA GLU A 276 -36.09 20.56 4.86
C GLU A 276 -35.87 19.79 3.55
N SER A 277 -35.98 20.48 2.42
CA SER A 277 -35.48 19.94 1.15
C SER A 277 -33.96 19.94 1.17
N ASP A 278 -33.42 18.80 1.59
CA ASP A 278 -31.98 18.58 1.70
C ASP A 278 -31.31 18.71 0.33
N LEU A 279 -30.05 19.16 0.35
CA LEU A 279 -29.17 19.22 -0.80
C LEU A 279 -29.08 17.87 -1.52
N GLU A 280 -29.12 16.76 -0.77
CA GLU A 280 -29.05 15.39 -1.30
C GLU A 280 -30.21 15.05 -2.25
N ALA A 281 -31.36 15.73 -2.15
CA ALA A 281 -32.43 15.58 -3.12
C ALA A 281 -32.03 16.04 -4.54
N TYR A 282 -31.03 16.91 -4.64
CA TYR A 282 -30.53 17.51 -5.89
C TYR A 282 -29.17 16.94 -6.33
N LEU A 283 -28.50 16.16 -5.47
CA LEU A 283 -27.29 15.38 -5.78
C LEU A 283 -27.68 14.07 -6.48
N SER A 284 -28.10 14.15 -7.74
CA SER A 284 -28.42 12.94 -8.50
C SER A 284 -27.30 12.54 -9.46
N GLU A 285 -27.00 11.24 -9.55
CA GLU A 285 -25.92 10.71 -10.41
C GLU A 285 -26.24 10.87 -11.91
N ASP A 286 -27.52 10.81 -12.24
CA ASP A 286 -28.06 11.02 -13.59
C ASP A 286 -28.76 12.37 -13.68
N GLU A 287 -28.48 13.16 -14.72
CA GLU A 287 -29.06 14.50 -14.91
C GLU A 287 -30.60 14.47 -15.00
N ASP A 288 -31.19 13.38 -15.52
CA ASP A 288 -32.65 13.20 -15.68
C ASP A 288 -33.38 12.88 -14.36
N SER A 289 -32.69 12.32 -13.37
CA SER A 289 -33.33 11.90 -12.11
C SER A 289 -33.55 13.05 -11.14
N GLY A 290 -32.69 14.07 -11.14
CA GLY A 290 -32.88 15.29 -10.36
C GLY A 290 -34.10 16.10 -10.83
N ASP A 291 -34.40 16.05 -12.12
CA ASP A 291 -35.59 16.69 -12.69
C ASP A 291 -36.89 15.98 -12.27
N ARG A 292 -36.85 14.66 -12.05
CA ARG A 292 -38.00 13.92 -11.50
C ARG A 292 -38.23 14.30 -10.03
N LYS A 293 -37.19 14.27 -9.21
CA LYS A 293 -37.31 14.66 -7.78
C LYS A 293 -37.76 16.11 -7.60
N SER A 294 -37.26 17.03 -8.41
CA SER A 294 -37.73 18.41 -8.36
C SER A 294 -39.20 18.54 -8.78
N LYS A 295 -39.68 17.77 -9.79
CA LYS A 295 -41.11 17.70 -10.10
C LYS A 295 -41.93 17.12 -8.95
N ASP A 296 -41.42 16.11 -8.26
CA ASP A 296 -42.08 15.52 -7.09
C ASP A 296 -42.17 16.52 -5.93
N ILE A 297 -41.15 17.36 -5.72
CA ILE A 297 -41.23 18.44 -4.72
C ILE A 297 -42.19 19.52 -5.20
N ALA A 298 -42.15 19.91 -6.48
CA ALA A 298 -43.03 20.94 -7.03
C ALA A 298 -44.52 20.60 -6.88
N SER A 299 -44.90 19.33 -7.02
CA SER A 299 -46.29 18.88 -6.83
C SER A 299 -46.75 18.94 -5.37
N ILE A 300 -45.84 19.09 -4.41
CA ILE A 300 -46.13 19.24 -2.98
C ILE A 300 -46.25 20.72 -2.59
N VAL A 301 -45.66 21.64 -3.36
CA VAL A 301 -45.68 23.09 -3.08
C VAL A 301 -46.99 23.71 -3.56
N ASP A 302 -48.08 23.38 -2.85
CA ASP A 302 -49.40 24.01 -3.01
C ASP A 302 -49.55 25.25 -2.12
N SER A 303 -50.63 26.03 -2.28
CA SER A 303 -50.93 27.19 -1.44
C SER A 303 -50.99 26.85 0.06
N GLN A 304 -51.37 25.62 0.40
CA GLN A 304 -51.42 25.11 1.76
C GLN A 304 -50.03 24.79 2.33
N PHE A 305 -49.02 24.56 1.50
CA PHE A 305 -47.63 24.35 1.92
C PHE A 305 -47.09 25.55 2.70
N TRP A 306 -47.64 26.76 2.54
CA TRP A 306 -47.13 27.95 3.20
C TRP A 306 -47.81 28.29 4.53
N LEU A 307 -48.82 27.52 4.93
CA LEU A 307 -49.48 27.66 6.23
C LEU A 307 -48.68 26.92 7.33
N PRO A 308 -48.79 27.35 8.60
CA PRO A 308 -48.13 26.66 9.70
C PRO A 308 -48.75 25.27 9.92
N GLY A 309 -47.93 24.23 9.83
CA GLY A 309 -48.26 22.86 10.22
C GLY A 309 -47.88 22.57 11.68
N GLU A 310 -48.16 21.35 12.15
CA GLU A 310 -47.94 20.93 13.55
C GLU A 310 -46.46 20.96 13.99
N ASN A 311 -45.54 20.65 13.06
CA ASN A 311 -44.09 20.65 13.31
C ASN A 311 -43.34 21.77 12.58
N ASP A 312 -44.06 22.62 11.84
CA ASP A 312 -43.45 23.71 11.08
C ASP A 312 -43.27 24.95 11.94
N PRO A 313 -42.36 25.86 11.54
CA PRO A 313 -42.21 27.12 12.25
C PRO A 313 -43.54 27.90 12.26
N PRO A 314 -43.84 28.60 13.36
CA PRO A 314 -45.09 29.35 13.53
C PRO A 314 -45.30 30.41 12.45
N SER A 315 -46.49 31.01 12.41
CA SER A 315 -46.78 32.11 11.49
C SER A 315 -46.03 33.38 11.86
N PHE A 316 -45.87 34.28 10.88
CA PHE A 316 -45.27 35.60 11.12
C PHE A 316 -46.01 36.39 12.19
N ALA A 317 -47.35 36.23 12.28
CA ALA A 317 -48.16 36.86 13.32
C ALA A 317 -47.81 36.37 14.73
N VAL A 318 -47.66 35.04 14.92
CA VAL A 318 -47.29 34.43 16.21
C VAL A 318 -45.87 34.79 16.59
N MET A 319 -44.97 34.89 15.60
CA MET A 319 -43.61 35.38 15.80
C MET A 319 -43.51 36.89 15.92
N GLU A 320 -44.61 37.64 16.03
CA GLU A 320 -44.65 39.10 16.16
C GLU A 320 -43.91 39.86 15.03
N LEU A 321 -43.71 39.23 13.87
CA LEU A 321 -43.14 39.82 12.66
C LEU A 321 -44.25 40.54 11.87
N THR A 322 -45.02 41.40 12.54
CA THR A 322 -46.17 42.13 11.99
C THR A 322 -45.82 43.56 11.54
N LYS A 323 -44.60 44.01 11.83
CA LYS A 323 -44.08 45.33 11.47
C LYS A 323 -42.94 45.20 10.47
N PRO A 324 -42.72 46.22 9.63
CA PRO A 324 -41.58 46.20 8.73
C PRO A 324 -40.27 46.21 9.52
N GLU A 325 -39.47 45.16 9.36
CA GLU A 325 -38.20 44.98 10.08
C GLU A 325 -37.07 44.52 9.15
N VAL A 326 -35.84 44.81 9.56
CA VAL A 326 -34.62 44.29 8.95
C VAL A 326 -34.19 43.02 9.68
N ILE A 327 -34.09 41.92 8.93
CA ILE A 327 -33.66 40.60 9.41
C ILE A 327 -32.24 40.35 8.91
N PHE A 328 -31.35 39.92 9.78
CA PHE A 328 -29.96 39.62 9.47
C PHE A 328 -29.78 38.11 9.29
N VAL A 329 -29.11 37.72 8.22
CA VAL A 329 -28.68 36.34 7.99
C VAL A 329 -27.30 36.17 8.60
N LEU A 330 -27.21 35.28 9.58
CA LEU A 330 -25.96 34.88 10.23
C LEU A 330 -25.45 33.62 9.55
N ASP A 331 -24.21 33.67 9.07
CA ASP A 331 -23.51 32.51 8.53
C ASP A 331 -22.93 31.70 9.70
N GLU A 332 -23.26 30.42 9.79
CA GLU A 332 -22.73 29.53 10.83
C GLU A 332 -21.40 28.88 10.42
N ASP A 333 -21.07 28.89 9.13
CA ASP A 333 -19.89 28.24 8.57
C ASP A 333 -18.70 29.21 8.40
N ALA A 334 -18.86 30.48 8.80
CA ALA A 334 -17.93 31.59 8.55
C ALA A 334 -16.75 31.72 9.53
#